data_AF-A0A527YSF4-F1
#
_entry.id   AF-A0A527YSF4-F1
#
_cell.length_a   1.000
_cell.length_b   1.000
_cell.length_c   1.000
_cell.angle_alpha   90.00
_cell.angle_beta   90.00
_cell.angle_gamma   90.00
#
_symmetry.space_group_name_H-M   'P 1'
#
loop_
_entity.id
_entity.type
_entity.pdbx_description
1 polymer ?
#
loop_
_entity_poly.entity_id
_entity_poly.type
_entity_poly.pdbx_seq_one_letter_code
_entity_poly.pdbx_strand_id
1 'polypeptide(L)' 'IAHIHDRMPVVIDPQDFARWLDCRTREPRDVADLLRPAPIDFFEAVPVSDRVNKVANTGPDIQERGMVGQEPEKA' A
#
# COMPACT_ATOMS: atom_id res chain seq x y z
N ILE A 1 -8.80 -1.96 4.80
CA ILE A 1 -7.49 -1.76 5.48
C ILE A 1 -7.46 -0.64 6.52
N ALA A 2 -8.51 0.18 6.69
CA ALA A 2 -8.48 1.30 7.65
C ALA A 2 -8.20 0.86 9.11
N HIS A 3 -8.53 -0.39 9.45
CA HIS A 3 -8.19 -0.99 10.75
C HIS A 3 -6.67 -1.22 10.96
N ILE A 4 -5.85 -1.11 9.90
CA ILE A 4 -4.38 -1.23 9.96
C ILE A 4 -3.75 0.16 10.04
N HIS A 5 -4.24 1.10 9.25
CA HIS A 5 -3.72 2.47 9.21
C HIS A 5 -4.75 3.43 8.60
N ASP A 6 -4.78 4.68 9.08
CA ASP A 6 -5.65 5.78 8.60
C ASP A 6 -5.35 6.28 7.18
N ARG A 7 -4.28 5.78 6.54
CA ARG A 7 -3.83 6.24 5.22
C ARG A 7 -3.72 5.05 4.28
N MET A 8 -4.00 5.30 3.01
CA MET A 8 -3.97 4.32 1.93
C MET A 8 -3.14 4.88 0.76
N PRO A 9 -2.33 4.06 0.08
CA PRO A 9 -1.71 4.47 -1.17
C PRO A 9 -2.75 4.72 -2.26
N VAL A 10 -2.53 5.71 -3.11
CA VAL A 10 -3.30 5.83 -4.36
C VAL A 10 -2.82 4.73 -5.31
N VAL A 11 -3.75 3.89 -5.76
CA VAL A 11 -3.47 2.86 -6.75
C VAL A 11 -3.92 3.37 -8.10
N ILE A 12 -3.00 3.39 -9.07
CA ILE A 12 -3.30 3.79 -10.44
C ILE A 12 -3.62 2.55 -11.25
N ASP A 13 -4.74 2.56 -11.98
CA ASP A 13 -5.09 1.47 -12.89
C ASP A 13 -4.11 1.42 -14.08
N PRO A 14 -3.76 0.23 -14.61
CA PRO A 14 -2.80 0.12 -15.71
C PRO A 14 -3.16 0.94 -16.96
N GLN A 15 -4.45 1.10 -17.23
CA GLN A 15 -4.96 1.93 -18.34
C GLN A 15 -4.62 3.42 -18.20
N ASP A 16 -4.40 3.89 -16.97
CA ASP A 16 -4.11 5.29 -16.64
C ASP A 16 -2.60 5.57 -16.48
N PHE A 17 -1.72 4.57 -16.60
CA PHE A 17 -0.27 4.75 -16.40
C PHE A 17 0.33 5.82 -17.32
N ALA A 18 0.01 5.80 -18.61
CA ALA A 18 0.53 6.80 -19.55
C ALA A 18 0.08 8.22 -19.17
N ARG A 19 -1.15 8.35 -18.69
CA ARG A 19 -1.71 9.61 -18.21
C ARG A 19 -1.05 10.07 -16.91
N TRP A 20 -0.81 9.16 -15.98
CA TRP A 20 -0.17 9.45 -14.70
C TRP A 20 1.30 9.86 -14.84
N LEU A 21 2.04 9.23 -15.75
CA LEU A 21 3.48 9.45 -15.93
C LEU A 21 3.83 10.63 -16.84
N ASP A 22 2.86 11.19 -17.57
CA ASP A 22 3.10 12.32 -18.48
C ASP A 22 3.16 13.66 -17.75
N CYS A 23 4.32 13.93 -17.13
CA CYS A 23 4.60 15.21 -16.46
C CYS A 23 4.99 16.34 -17.42
N ARG A 24 4.96 16.12 -18.75
CA ARG A 24 5.40 17.11 -19.75
C ARG A 24 4.22 17.82 -20.39
N THR A 25 3.14 17.10 -20.65
CA THR A 25 1.97 17.65 -21.36
C THR A 25 0.74 17.78 -20.47
N ARG A 26 0.75 17.18 -19.28
CA ARG A 26 -0.36 17.24 -18.31
C ARG A 26 0.02 18.00 -17.06
N GLU A 27 -0.96 18.67 -16.50
CA GLU A 27 -0.88 19.33 -15.20
C GLU A 27 -1.55 18.47 -14.12
N PRO A 28 -1.27 18.73 -12.82
CA PRO A 28 -1.89 17.96 -11.73
C PRO A 28 -3.42 17.90 -11.77
N ARG A 29 -4.07 18.96 -12.26
CA ARG A 29 -5.54 19.00 -12.43
C ARG A 29 -6.07 17.98 -13.43
N ASP A 30 -5.25 17.59 -14.41
CA ASP A 30 -5.63 16.65 -15.48
C ASP A 30 -5.55 15.19 -15.04
N VAL A 31 -5.12 14.92 -13.80
CA VAL A 31 -5.00 13.58 -13.21
C VAL A 31 -5.60 13.50 -11.79
N ALA A 32 -6.23 14.58 -11.31
CA ALA A 32 -6.76 14.67 -9.95
C ALA A 32 -7.86 13.63 -9.66
N ASP A 33 -8.61 13.23 -10.68
CA ASP A 33 -9.61 12.16 -10.63
C ASP A 33 -9.01 10.77 -10.36
N LEU A 34 -7.72 10.57 -10.62
CA LEU A 34 -7.01 9.33 -10.27
C LEU A 34 -6.67 9.25 -8.77
N LEU A 35 -6.70 10.38 -8.05
CA LEU A 35 -6.36 10.47 -6.62
C LEU A 35 -7.54 10.06 -5.74
N ARG A 36 -7.97 8.80 -5.89
CA ARG A 36 -9.08 8.22 -5.13
C ARG A 36 -8.62 6.99 -4.34
N PRO A 37 -9.32 6.63 -3.26
CA PRO A 37 -9.09 5.35 -2.58
C PRO A 37 -9.24 4.18 -3.55
N ALA A 38 -8.46 3.11 -3.33
CA ALA A 38 -8.66 1.86 -4.04
C ALA A 38 -10.08 1.31 -3.77
N PRO A 39 -10.67 0.54 -4.71
CA PRO A 39 -11.96 -0.10 -4.50
C PRO A 39 -12.00 -0.91 -3.20
N ILE A 40 -13.21 -1.05 -2.64
CA ILE A 40 -13.42 -1.98 -1.53
C ILE A 40 -13.02 -3.39 -2.01
N ASP A 41 -12.34 -4.14 -1.16
CA ASP A 41 -11.82 -5.48 -1.46
C ASP A 41 -10.70 -5.55 -2.51
N PHE A 42 -10.11 -4.43 -2.93
CA PHE A 42 -8.93 -4.43 -3.82
C PHE A 42 -7.70 -5.06 -3.16
N PHE A 43 -7.54 -4.88 -1.84
CA PHE A 43 -6.40 -5.39 -1.07
C PHE A 43 -6.81 -6.50 -0.11
N GLU A 44 -6.03 -7.59 -0.09
CA GLU A 44 -5.99 -8.53 1.03
C GLU A 44 -4.92 -8.06 2.03
N ALA A 45 -5.27 -8.04 3.32
CA ALA A 45 -4.30 -7.82 4.38
C ALA A 45 -3.79 -9.15 4.92
N VAL A 46 -2.48 -9.35 4.86
CA VAL A 46 -1.81 -10.57 5.30
C VAL A 46 -0.80 -10.22 6.40
N PRO A 47 -0.90 -10.81 7.60
CA PRO A 47 0.09 -10.60 8.64
C PRO A 47 1.44 -11.20 8.23
N VAL A 48 2.53 -10.53 8.59
CA VAL A 48 3.92 -10.97 8.35
C VAL A 48 4.73 -10.86 9.64
N SER A 49 5.92 -11.45 9.68
CA SER A 49 6.80 -11.39 10.84
C SER A 49 7.38 -9.99 11.07
N ASP A 50 7.57 -9.61 12.34
CA ASP A 50 8.29 -8.39 12.76
C ASP A 50 9.73 -8.30 12.24
N ARG A 51 10.28 -9.39 11.68
CA ARG A 51 11.54 -9.38 10.94
C ARG A 51 11.57 -8.29 9.86
N VAL A 52 10.44 -7.97 9.24
CA VAL A 52 10.33 -6.92 8.21
C VAL A 52 10.73 -5.53 8.74
N ASN A 53 10.63 -5.29 10.06
CA ASN A 53 10.94 -4.00 10.68
C ASN A 53 12.45 -3.65 10.63
N LYS A 54 13.33 -4.63 10.40
CA LYS A 54 14.78 -4.42 10.29
C LYS A 54 15.18 -4.35 8.81
N VAL A 55 15.58 -3.16 8.36
CA VAL A 55 15.96 -2.88 6.95
C VAL A 55 17.03 -3.80 6.36
N ALA A 56 17.90 -4.40 7.19
CA ALA A 56 18.90 -5.35 6.74
C ALA A 56 18.32 -6.71 6.30
N ASN A 57 17.06 -7.01 6.65
CA ASN A 57 16.36 -8.22 6.24
C ASN A 57 15.68 -7.97 4.89
N THR A 58 16.24 -8.52 3.81
CA THR A 58 15.73 -8.36 2.44
C THR A 58 15.37 -9.69 1.78
N GLY A 59 15.44 -10.79 2.53
CA GLY A 59 15.09 -12.11 2.04
C GLY A 59 13.58 -12.24 1.78
N PRO A 60 13.17 -13.21 0.94
CA PRO A 60 11.75 -13.43 0.64
C PRO A 60 10.94 -13.85 1.88
N ASP A 61 11.60 -14.35 2.92
CA ASP A 61 11.00 -14.77 4.21
C ASP A 61 10.22 -13.64 4.89
N ILE A 62 10.57 -12.37 4.63
CA ILE A 62 9.87 -11.22 5.23
C ILE A 62 8.45 -11.00 4.68
N GLN A 63 8.09 -11.67 3.57
CA GLN A 63 6.75 -11.61 2.96
C GLN A 63 5.91 -12.87 3.27
N GLU A 64 6.49 -13.88 3.94
CA GLU A 64 5.76 -15.08 4.32
C GLU A 64 4.65 -14.77 5.34
N ARG A 65 3.54 -15.51 5.27
CA ARG A 65 2.41 -15.33 6.19
C ARG A 65 2.86 -15.61 7.62
N GLY A 66 2.82 -14.59 8.46
CA GLY A 66 3.11 -14.67 9.89
C GLY A 66 1.89 -15.07 10.71
N MET A 67 2.13 -15.50 11.94
CA MET A 67 1.07 -15.55 12.95
C MET A 67 0.90 -14.14 13.53
N VAL A 68 -0.35 -13.70 13.70
CA VAL A 68 -0.64 -12.47 14.43
C VAL A 68 -0.21 -12.68 15.89
N GLY A 69 0.87 -12.03 16.33
CA GLY A 69 1.19 -11.96 17.75
C GLY A 69 0.05 -11.29 18.51
N GLN A 70 -0.16 -11.66 19.78
CA GLN A 70 -1.15 -10.96 20.61
C GLN A 70 -0.87 -9.45 20.57
N GLU A 71 -1.92 -8.63 20.39
CA GLU A 71 -1.78 -7.17 20.42
C GLU A 71 -0.95 -6.76 21.64
N PRO A 72 0.11 -5.96 21.47
CA PRO A 72 0.81 -5.41 22.63
C PRO A 72 -0.19 -4.55 23.40
N GLU A 73 -0.40 -4.88 24.68
CA GLU A 73 -1.18 -4.07 25.60
C GLU A 73 -0.61 -2.64 25.55
N LYS A 74 -1.45 -1.68 25.14
CA LYS A 74 -1.05 -0.27 25.03
C LYS A 74 -0.53 0.19 26.41
N ALA A 75 0.76 0.55 26.47
CA ALA A 75 1.37 1.20 27.63
C ALA A 75 0.85 2.65 27.82
#